data_AF-A0A4S3PTG3-F1
#
_entry.id   AF-A0A4S3PTG3-F1
#
_cell.length_a   1.000
_cell.length_b   1.000
_cell.length_c   1.000
_cell.angle_alpha   90.00
_cell.angle_beta   90.00
_cell.angle_gamma   90.00
#
_symmetry.space_group_name_H-M   'P 1'
#
loop_
_entity.id
_entity.type
_entity.pdbx_description
1 polymer ?
#
loop_
_entity_poly.entity_id
_entity_poly.type
_entity_poly.pdbx_seq_one_letter_code
_entity_poly.pdbx_strand_id
1 'polypeptide(L)'
;MRLFFKKVTSSVWGEELNPSMDRYSKTTRIVMGALLGSIAVIFQSAGIFTGIGYIMSMMSTGPLVLASLMSLRIGVMTYFVTIFLLTLLQPSELLVFMFTTGLLGLSLGIGLKYLKKSKLIILFAGACLTLGISILLYVLKFPILGPSVTSHFNSMVVLGTFAFSLLYCWIWKVVSIYVFKVLHPFFLRR
;
A
#
# COMPACT_ATOMS: atom_id res chain seq x y z
N MET A 1 20.35 6.81 -18.79
CA MET A 1 19.34 6.22 -17.87
C MET A 1 19.36 6.79 -16.44
N ARG A 2 20.52 6.93 -15.77
CA ARG A 2 20.62 7.55 -14.42
C ARG A 2 20.11 9.00 -14.32
N LEU A 3 20.22 9.79 -15.39
CA LEU A 3 19.74 11.17 -15.45
C LEU A 3 18.20 11.26 -15.46
N PHE A 4 17.50 10.33 -16.10
CA PHE A 4 16.04 10.27 -16.09
C PHE A 4 15.52 9.86 -14.70
N PHE A 5 16.18 8.88 -14.06
CA PHE A 5 15.89 8.53 -12.67
C PHE A 5 16.19 9.66 -11.71
N LYS A 6 17.31 10.36 -11.83
CA LYS A 6 17.62 11.51 -10.97
C LYS A 6 16.63 12.65 -11.20
N LYS A 7 16.23 12.92 -12.45
CA LYS A 7 15.27 13.99 -12.79
C LYS A 7 13.85 13.66 -12.36
N VAL A 8 13.38 12.41 -12.50
CA VAL A 8 12.08 11.98 -11.95
C VAL A 8 12.11 11.98 -10.43
N THR A 9 13.22 11.59 -9.81
CA THR A 9 13.36 11.59 -8.34
C THR A 9 13.62 12.99 -7.78
N SER A 10 14.17 13.94 -8.53
CA SER A 10 14.45 15.30 -8.07
C SER A 10 13.36 16.30 -8.46
N SER A 11 12.71 16.14 -9.63
CA SER A 11 11.59 17.02 -10.03
C SER A 11 10.28 16.66 -9.31
N VAL A 12 10.17 15.45 -8.75
CA VAL A 12 9.05 15.07 -7.85
C VAL A 12 9.27 15.62 -6.44
N TRP A 13 10.50 16.00 -6.10
CA TRP A 13 10.93 16.41 -4.76
C TRP A 13 11.11 17.92 -4.59
N GLY A 14 11.06 18.69 -5.69
CA GLY A 14 11.38 20.11 -5.73
C GLY A 14 10.40 20.94 -4.93
N GLU A 15 9.18 21.11 -5.41
CA GLU A 15 8.16 21.97 -4.79
C GLU A 15 6.78 21.39 -5.11
N GLU A 16 5.76 21.59 -4.26
CA GLU A 16 4.34 21.26 -4.48
C GLU A 16 3.82 19.82 -4.24
N LEU A 17 4.44 19.02 -3.38
CA LEU A 17 3.73 17.90 -2.73
C LEU A 17 3.38 18.25 -1.28
N ASN A 18 2.58 19.30 -1.11
CA ASN A 18 1.74 19.44 0.07
C ASN A 18 0.29 19.12 -0.32
N PRO A 19 -0.07 17.83 -0.59
CA PRO A 19 -1.41 17.45 -0.96
C PRO A 19 -2.27 17.33 0.29
N SER A 20 -2.21 18.32 1.18
CA SER A 20 -3.31 18.53 2.09
C SER A 20 -4.46 19.00 1.22
N MET A 21 -5.43 18.11 1.00
CA MET A 21 -6.75 18.44 0.48
C MET A 21 -7.51 19.33 1.48
N ASP A 22 -6.85 20.34 2.05
CA ASP A 22 -7.38 21.24 3.06
C ASP A 22 -8.51 22.12 2.52
N ARG A 23 -8.55 22.25 1.19
CA ARG A 23 -9.62 22.91 0.46
C ARG A 23 -10.97 22.16 0.50
N TYR A 24 -10.98 20.84 0.71
CA TYR A 24 -12.22 20.05 0.73
C TYR A 24 -12.78 19.91 2.15
N SER A 25 -14.11 20.00 2.27
CA SER A 25 -14.83 19.79 3.53
C SER A 25 -14.51 18.42 4.13
N LYS A 26 -14.54 18.35 5.48
CA LYS A 26 -14.30 17.11 6.23
C LYS A 26 -15.20 15.98 5.75
N THR A 27 -16.45 16.28 5.40
CA THR A 27 -17.42 15.30 4.88
C THR A 27 -16.99 14.72 3.54
N THR A 28 -16.58 15.55 2.58
CA THR A 28 -16.11 15.10 1.26
C THR A 28 -14.90 14.17 1.39
N ARG A 29 -14.00 14.51 2.31
CA ARG A 29 -12.81 13.73 2.64
C ARG A 29 -13.16 12.33 3.17
N ILE A 30 -14.16 12.22 4.05
CA ILE A 30 -14.66 10.94 4.56
C ILE A 30 -15.31 10.12 3.44
N VAL A 31 -16.17 10.74 2.63
CA VAL A 31 -16.86 10.06 1.51
C VAL A 31 -15.84 9.52 0.50
N MET A 32 -14.83 10.29 0.14
CA MET A 32 -13.74 9.83 -0.73
C MET A 32 -12.95 8.67 -0.10
N GLY A 33 -12.64 8.75 1.20
CA GLY A 33 -12.00 7.66 1.92
C GLY A 33 -12.82 6.37 1.91
N ALA A 34 -14.14 6.47 2.07
CA ALA A 34 -15.06 5.34 2.01
C ALA A 34 -15.14 4.75 0.59
N LEU A 35 -15.24 5.60 -0.44
CA LEU A 35 -15.22 5.17 -1.84
C LEU A 35 -13.93 4.45 -2.20
N LEU A 36 -12.77 5.04 -1.87
CA LEU A 36 -11.47 4.40 -2.09
C LEU A 36 -11.34 3.09 -1.31
N GLY A 37 -11.89 3.03 -0.09
CA GLY A 37 -11.98 1.79 0.69
C GLY A 37 -12.81 0.73 -0.01
N SER A 38 -14.00 1.07 -0.50
CA SER A 38 -14.84 0.13 -1.24
C SER A 38 -14.16 -0.41 -2.50
N ILE A 39 -13.42 0.43 -3.23
CA ILE A 39 -12.62 0.02 -4.39
C ILE A 39 -11.49 -0.93 -3.97
N ALA A 40 -10.81 -0.64 -2.85
CA ALA A 40 -9.79 -1.52 -2.30
C ALA A 40 -10.35 -2.90 -1.93
N VAL A 41 -11.56 -2.97 -1.37
CA VAL A 41 -12.25 -4.23 -1.07
C VAL A 41 -12.54 -5.02 -2.34
N ILE A 42 -13.05 -4.36 -3.39
CA ILE A 42 -13.32 -5.01 -4.67
C ILE A 42 -12.02 -5.61 -5.25
N PHE A 43 -10.93 -4.84 -5.28
CA PHE A 43 -9.65 -5.35 -5.76
C PHE A 43 -9.09 -6.47 -4.87
N GLN A 44 -9.18 -6.32 -3.55
CA GLN A 44 -8.71 -7.35 -2.64
C GLN A 44 -9.50 -8.65 -2.78
N SER A 45 -10.82 -8.58 -2.96
CA SER A 45 -11.69 -9.75 -3.13
C SER A 45 -11.36 -10.56 -4.39
N ALA A 46 -10.74 -9.94 -5.40
CA ALA A 46 -10.26 -10.65 -6.58
C ALA A 46 -9.15 -11.68 -6.23
N GLY A 47 -8.55 -11.61 -5.03
CA GLY A 47 -7.56 -12.57 -4.52
C GLY A 47 -8.05 -14.02 -4.49
N ILE A 48 -9.37 -14.26 -4.42
CA ILE A 48 -9.96 -15.62 -4.51
C ILE A 48 -9.49 -16.35 -5.76
N PHE A 49 -9.43 -15.63 -6.88
CA PHE A 49 -9.09 -16.20 -8.17
C PHE A 49 -7.57 -16.38 -8.25
N THR A 50 -7.06 -17.35 -7.49
CA THR A 50 -5.63 -17.73 -7.39
C THR A 50 -4.91 -17.57 -8.73
N GLY A 51 -3.73 -16.96 -8.73
CA GLY A 51 -3.01 -16.61 -9.97
C GLY A 51 -3.18 -15.13 -10.31
N ILE A 52 -3.94 -14.81 -11.36
CA ILE A 52 -4.18 -13.41 -11.80
C ILE A 52 -4.87 -12.59 -10.70
N GLY A 53 -5.73 -13.22 -9.90
CA GLY A 53 -6.40 -12.59 -8.76
C GLY A 53 -5.44 -12.04 -7.71
N TYR A 54 -4.24 -12.64 -7.52
CA TYR A 54 -3.24 -12.07 -6.63
C TYR A 54 -2.70 -10.74 -7.14
N ILE A 55 -2.53 -10.59 -8.46
CA ILE A 55 -2.08 -9.33 -9.06
C ILE A 55 -3.16 -8.25 -8.86
N MET A 56 -4.43 -8.60 -9.04
CA MET A 56 -5.55 -7.69 -8.76
C MET A 56 -5.66 -7.34 -7.28
N SER A 57 -5.45 -8.30 -6.38
CA SER A 57 -5.41 -8.10 -4.94
C SER A 57 -4.30 -7.12 -4.53
N MET A 58 -3.12 -7.21 -5.15
CA MET A 58 -2.03 -6.25 -4.95
C MET A 58 -2.44 -4.82 -5.33
N MET A 59 -3.34 -4.63 -6.31
CA MET A 59 -3.81 -3.30 -6.69
C MET A 59 -4.64 -2.60 -5.61
N SER A 60 -5.13 -3.32 -4.59
CA SER A 60 -5.86 -2.72 -3.45
C SER A 60 -5.01 -1.74 -2.65
N THR A 61 -3.68 -1.85 -2.73
CA THR A 61 -2.75 -0.92 -2.07
C THR A 61 -2.84 0.49 -2.66
N GLY A 62 -3.12 0.62 -3.96
CA GLY A 62 -3.22 1.90 -4.65
C GLY A 62 -4.26 2.85 -4.05
N PRO A 63 -5.55 2.44 -3.97
CA PRO A 63 -6.60 3.25 -3.35
C PRO A 63 -6.29 3.65 -1.90
N LEU A 64 -5.64 2.78 -1.14
CA LEU A 64 -5.28 3.05 0.26
C LEU A 64 -4.10 4.04 0.39
N VAL A 65 -3.09 3.94 -0.48
CA VAL A 65 -2.03 4.96 -0.59
C VAL A 65 -2.66 6.29 -0.97
N LEU A 66 -3.62 6.30 -1.88
CA LEU A 66 -4.29 7.53 -2.28
C LEU A 66 -5.05 8.19 -1.11
N ALA A 67 -5.82 7.40 -0.36
CA ALA A 67 -6.57 7.87 0.80
C ALA A 67 -5.65 8.46 1.89
N SER A 68 -4.50 7.81 2.13
CA SER A 68 -3.51 8.25 3.12
C SER A 68 -2.72 9.49 2.68
N LEU A 69 -2.46 9.65 1.38
CA LEU A 69 -1.88 10.89 0.83
C LEU A 69 -2.81 12.08 1.06
N MET A 70 -4.11 11.94 0.77
CA MET A 70 -5.11 12.99 1.00
C MET A 70 -5.16 13.45 2.47
N SER A 71 -5.20 12.50 3.40
CA SER A 71 -5.05 12.76 4.82
C SER A 71 -4.68 11.48 5.55
N LEU A 72 -3.73 11.55 6.48
CA LEU A 72 -3.33 10.38 7.25
C LEU A 72 -4.51 9.83 8.06
N ARG A 73 -5.34 10.71 8.64
CA ARG A 73 -6.52 10.29 9.41
C ARG A 73 -7.52 9.54 8.53
N ILE A 74 -7.73 10.01 7.29
CA ILE A 74 -8.61 9.34 6.32
C ILE A 74 -8.02 8.00 5.92
N GLY A 75 -6.71 7.93 5.61
CA GLY A 75 -6.05 6.67 5.26
C GLY A 75 -6.19 5.61 6.35
N VAL A 76 -6.02 5.98 7.62
CA VAL A 76 -6.24 5.07 8.76
C VAL A 76 -7.71 4.65 8.87
N MET A 77 -8.65 5.59 8.74
CA MET A 77 -10.07 5.26 8.74
C MET A 77 -10.45 4.34 7.59
N THR A 78 -9.96 4.61 6.38
CA THR A 78 -10.16 3.78 5.19
C THR A 78 -9.62 2.38 5.41
N TYR A 79 -8.44 2.23 6.03
CA TYR A 79 -7.87 0.93 6.37
C TYR A 79 -8.78 0.10 7.29
N PHE A 80 -9.33 0.71 8.34
CA PHE A 80 -10.28 0.03 9.23
C PHE A 80 -11.60 -0.31 8.54
N VAL A 81 -12.11 0.60 7.70
CA VAL A 81 -13.34 0.37 6.93
C VAL A 81 -13.15 -0.79 5.94
N THR A 82 -12.01 -0.87 5.25
CA THR A 82 -11.69 -1.99 4.35
C THR A 82 -11.61 -3.31 5.10
N ILE A 83 -10.97 -3.34 6.29
CA ILE A 83 -10.91 -4.53 7.15
C ILE A 83 -12.31 -4.95 7.56
N PHE A 84 -13.15 -4.02 7.99
CA PHE A 84 -14.52 -4.31 8.39
C PHE A 84 -15.35 -4.90 7.22
N LEU A 85 -15.27 -4.29 6.04
CA LEU A 85 -15.95 -4.79 4.84
C LEU A 85 -15.42 -6.15 4.38
N LEU A 86 -14.10 -6.37 4.39
CA LEU A 86 -13.50 -7.67 4.08
C LEU A 86 -13.89 -8.74 5.09
N THR A 87 -14.08 -8.39 6.37
CA THR A 87 -14.55 -9.35 7.39
C THR A 87 -15.94 -9.87 7.05
N LEU A 88 -16.83 -9.00 6.54
CA LEU A 88 -18.20 -9.37 6.18
C LEU A 88 -18.27 -10.13 4.85
N LEU A 89 -17.50 -9.70 3.84
CA LEU A 89 -17.58 -10.28 2.50
C LEU A 89 -16.70 -11.52 2.36
N GLN A 90 -15.48 -11.45 2.87
CA GLN A 90 -14.47 -12.44 2.58
C GLN A 90 -13.35 -12.51 3.62
N PRO A 91 -13.55 -13.26 4.72
CA PRO A 91 -12.60 -13.33 5.82
C PRO A 91 -11.26 -14.00 5.42
N SER A 92 -11.22 -14.75 4.31
CA SER A 92 -9.97 -15.39 3.85
C SER A 92 -8.92 -14.38 3.39
N GLU A 93 -9.33 -13.27 2.77
CA GLU A 93 -8.44 -12.21 2.28
C GLU A 93 -8.19 -11.11 3.31
N LEU A 94 -8.92 -11.15 4.43
CA LEU A 94 -8.76 -10.20 5.53
C LEU A 94 -7.34 -10.21 6.09
N LEU A 95 -6.79 -11.40 6.35
CA LEU A 95 -5.45 -11.55 6.92
C LEU A 95 -4.38 -11.06 5.95
N VAL A 96 -4.53 -11.42 4.66
CA VAL A 96 -3.64 -10.96 3.61
C VAL A 96 -3.67 -9.43 3.54
N PHE A 97 -4.86 -8.83 3.51
CA PHE A 97 -5.00 -7.38 3.48
C PHE A 97 -4.42 -6.68 4.70
N MET A 98 -4.79 -7.15 5.90
CA MET A 98 -4.40 -6.52 7.15
C MET A 98 -2.88 -6.47 7.29
N PHE A 99 -2.19 -7.56 6.97
CA PHE A 99 -0.75 -7.68 7.22
C PHE A 99 0.11 -7.38 5.99
N THR A 100 -0.40 -7.45 4.76
CA THR A 100 0.42 -7.21 3.55
C THR A 100 -0.02 -5.97 2.78
N THR A 101 -1.06 -6.08 1.96
CA THR A 101 -1.46 -5.04 1.00
C THR A 101 -1.92 -3.76 1.71
N GLY A 102 -2.78 -3.89 2.72
CA GLY A 102 -3.24 -2.75 3.51
C GLY A 102 -2.12 -2.11 4.34
N LEU A 103 -1.28 -2.92 5.00
CA LEU A 103 -0.16 -2.41 5.80
C LEU A 103 0.87 -1.66 4.93
N LEU A 104 1.18 -2.20 3.74
CA LEU A 104 2.04 -1.57 2.76
C LEU A 104 1.43 -0.26 2.24
N GLY A 105 0.14 -0.27 1.89
CA GLY A 105 -0.52 0.94 1.40
C GLY A 105 -0.51 2.06 2.44
N LEU A 106 -0.76 1.73 3.71
CA LEU A 106 -0.71 2.70 4.80
C LEU A 106 0.72 3.19 5.06
N SER A 107 1.69 2.29 5.18
CA SER A 107 3.09 2.65 5.46
C SER A 107 3.76 3.43 4.33
N LEU A 108 3.45 3.12 3.06
CA LEU A 108 3.88 3.92 1.91
C LEU A 108 3.24 5.31 1.91
N GLY A 109 1.94 5.40 2.17
CA GLY A 109 1.25 6.70 2.24
C GLY A 109 1.79 7.60 3.35
N ILE A 110 2.01 7.04 4.54
CA ILE A 110 2.66 7.74 5.66
C ILE A 110 4.09 8.14 5.28
N GLY A 111 4.86 7.22 4.70
CA GLY A 111 6.23 7.48 4.27
C GLY A 111 6.29 8.60 3.23
N LEU A 112 5.45 8.56 2.21
CA LEU A 112 5.39 9.60 1.17
C LEU A 112 4.99 10.96 1.74
N LYS A 113 4.13 10.99 2.76
CA LYS A 113 3.68 12.25 3.38
C LYS A 113 4.67 12.86 4.36
N TYR A 114 5.36 12.05 5.17
CA TYR A 114 6.22 12.54 6.26
C TYR A 114 7.72 12.43 5.98
N LEU A 115 8.17 11.44 5.22
CA LEU A 115 9.60 11.17 5.06
C LEU A 115 10.15 11.91 3.85
N LYS A 116 11.05 12.87 4.09
CA LYS A 116 11.74 13.63 3.05
C LYS A 116 12.82 12.87 2.25
N LYS A 117 13.00 11.56 2.48
CA LYS A 117 14.05 10.78 1.81
C LYS A 117 13.48 9.50 1.23
N SER A 118 13.61 9.36 -0.09
CA SER A 118 13.15 8.17 -0.84
C SER A 118 13.66 6.85 -0.26
N LYS A 119 14.90 6.79 0.23
CA LYS A 119 15.47 5.57 0.80
C LYS A 119 14.79 5.17 2.12
N LEU A 120 14.43 6.15 2.94
CA LEU A 120 13.74 5.91 4.22
C LEU A 120 12.31 5.42 4.01
N ILE A 121 11.62 5.92 2.98
CA ILE A 121 10.27 5.47 2.63
C ILE A 121 10.29 3.97 2.27
N ILE A 122 11.20 3.58 1.37
CA ILE A 122 11.31 2.19 0.91
C ILE A 122 11.75 1.28 2.07
N LEU A 123 12.66 1.75 2.94
CA LEU A 123 13.08 0.99 4.11
C LEU A 123 11.94 0.81 5.12
N PHE A 124 11.18 1.88 5.41
CA PHE A 124 10.06 1.84 6.35
C PHE A 124 8.93 0.93 5.84
N ALA A 125 8.50 1.13 4.59
CA ALA A 125 7.47 0.29 3.98
C ALA A 125 7.94 -1.16 3.82
N GLY A 126 9.21 -1.37 3.43
CA GLY A 126 9.82 -2.69 3.30
C GLY A 126 9.88 -3.42 4.64
N ALA A 127 10.30 -2.74 5.70
CA ALA A 127 10.32 -3.30 7.06
C ALA A 127 8.90 -3.67 7.53
N CYS A 128 7.92 -2.80 7.30
CA CYS A 128 6.52 -3.04 7.63
C CYS A 128 5.99 -4.28 6.88
N LEU A 129 6.25 -4.37 5.57
CA LEU A 129 5.83 -5.52 4.75
C LEU A 129 6.51 -6.82 5.21
N THR A 130 7.80 -6.78 5.52
CA THR A 130 8.48 -7.98 6.03
C THR A 130 7.96 -8.44 7.37
N LEU A 131 7.62 -7.51 8.28
CA LEU A 131 6.99 -7.86 9.55
C LEU A 131 5.62 -8.49 9.29
N GLY A 132 4.83 -7.91 8.41
CA GLY A 132 3.53 -8.45 8.00
C GLY A 132 3.61 -9.87 7.45
N ILE A 133 4.50 -10.11 6.48
CA ILE A 133 4.72 -11.44 5.90
C ILE A 133 5.24 -12.43 6.96
N SER A 134 6.14 -11.99 7.84
CA SER A 134 6.68 -12.84 8.91
C SER A 134 5.59 -13.26 9.91
N ILE A 135 4.70 -12.34 10.29
CA ILE A 135 3.56 -12.62 11.17
C ILE A 135 2.62 -13.64 10.50
N LEU A 136 2.29 -13.45 9.22
CA LEU A 136 1.45 -14.38 8.48
C LEU A 136 2.05 -15.80 8.39
N LEU A 137 3.35 -15.90 8.09
CA LEU A 137 4.02 -17.19 7.90
C LEU A 137 4.27 -17.94 9.21
N TYR A 138 4.75 -17.25 10.25
CA TYR A 138 5.19 -17.90 11.49
C TYR A 138 4.12 -17.93 12.59
N VAL A 139 3.28 -16.90 12.69
CA VAL A 139 2.25 -16.81 13.75
C VAL A 139 0.94 -17.42 13.26
N LEU A 140 0.45 -16.98 12.11
CA LEU A 140 -0.83 -17.44 11.56
C LEU A 140 -0.70 -18.75 10.77
N LYS A 141 0.53 -19.23 10.51
CA LYS A 141 0.84 -20.42 9.71
C LYS A 141 0.10 -20.45 8.37
N PHE A 142 -0.18 -19.28 7.80
CA PHE A 142 -0.89 -19.17 6.53
C PHE A 142 0.15 -19.30 5.41
N PRO A 143 0.12 -20.39 4.60
CA PRO A 143 1.19 -20.67 3.64
C PRO A 143 0.99 -19.84 2.36
N ILE A 144 1.25 -18.53 2.43
CA ILE A 144 1.10 -17.62 1.28
C ILE A 144 2.17 -17.91 0.20
N LEU A 145 3.34 -18.42 0.62
CA LEU A 145 4.47 -18.75 -0.25
C LEU A 145 4.50 -20.22 -0.68
N GLY A 146 3.41 -20.96 -0.42
CA GLY A 146 3.27 -22.37 -0.76
C GLY A 146 3.56 -23.33 0.40
N PRO A 147 3.09 -24.59 0.31
CA PRO A 147 3.17 -25.57 1.39
C PRO A 147 4.61 -25.94 1.79
N SER A 148 5.57 -25.78 0.86
CA SER A 148 6.98 -26.18 1.03
C SER A 148 7.77 -25.32 2.02
N VAL A 149 7.23 -24.18 2.46
CA VAL A 149 7.91 -23.24 3.40
C VAL A 149 7.48 -23.48 4.86
N THR A 150 6.59 -24.44 5.10
CA THR A 150 6.01 -24.62 6.43
C THR A 150 6.89 -25.52 7.31
N SER A 151 7.53 -24.93 8.34
CA SER A 151 7.74 -25.47 9.70
C SER A 151 9.08 -25.07 10.34
N HIS A 152 10.09 -24.66 9.57
CA HIS A 152 11.41 -24.30 10.10
C HIS A 152 11.73 -22.82 9.87
N PHE A 153 12.17 -22.14 10.94
CA PHE A 153 12.66 -20.76 10.89
C PHE A 153 13.92 -20.73 10.02
N ASN A 154 13.79 -20.32 8.76
CA ASN A 154 14.89 -20.25 7.83
C ASN A 154 15.29 -18.78 7.63
N SER A 155 16.48 -18.43 8.10
CA SER A 155 17.05 -17.08 7.95
C SER A 155 17.14 -16.66 6.48
N MET A 156 17.34 -17.61 5.56
CA MET A 156 17.42 -17.35 4.12
C MET A 156 16.06 -16.95 3.53
N VAL A 157 14.95 -17.52 4.02
CA VAL A 157 13.59 -17.14 3.61
C VAL A 157 13.26 -15.75 4.10
N VAL A 158 13.60 -15.41 5.35
CA VAL A 158 13.40 -14.06 5.89
C VAL A 158 14.21 -13.03 5.09
N LEU A 159 15.47 -13.32 4.80
CA LEU A 159 16.33 -12.41 4.03
C LEU A 159 15.82 -12.26 2.58
N GLY A 160 15.35 -13.35 1.97
CA GLY A 160 14.71 -13.34 0.65
C GLY A 160 13.43 -12.51 0.62
N THR A 161 12.54 -12.67 1.61
CA THR A 161 11.33 -11.85 1.74
C THR A 161 11.64 -10.38 1.97
N PHE A 162 12.73 -10.05 2.68
CA PHE A 162 13.20 -8.68 2.84
C PHE A 162 13.70 -8.07 1.54
N ALA A 163 14.54 -8.79 0.78
CA ALA A 163 14.99 -8.35 -0.53
C ALA A 163 13.81 -8.14 -1.50
N PHE A 164 12.86 -9.08 -1.52
CA PHE A 164 11.64 -8.97 -2.32
C PHE A 164 10.78 -7.77 -1.89
N SER A 165 10.62 -7.57 -0.59
CA SER A 165 9.83 -6.46 -0.04
C SER A 165 10.39 -5.10 -0.43
N LEU A 166 11.72 -4.95 -0.47
CA LEU A 166 12.37 -3.72 -0.93
C LEU A 166 12.09 -3.43 -2.41
N LEU A 167 12.20 -4.45 -3.27
CA LEU A 167 11.88 -4.32 -4.70
C LEU A 167 10.40 -3.98 -4.90
N TYR A 168 9.52 -4.66 -4.16
CA TYR A 168 8.08 -4.47 -4.22
C TYR A 168 7.69 -3.05 -3.78
N CYS A 169 8.24 -2.58 -2.65
CA CYS A 169 8.01 -1.21 -2.17
C CYS A 169 8.54 -0.16 -3.15
N TRP A 170 9.67 -0.43 -3.83
CA TRP A 170 10.18 0.46 -4.86
C TRP A 170 9.17 0.61 -6.01
N ILE A 171 8.67 -0.51 -6.54
CA ILE A 171 7.69 -0.52 -7.63
C ILE A 171 6.45 0.26 -7.21
N TRP A 172 5.87 -0.07 -6.06
CA TRP A 172 4.67 0.61 -5.56
C TRP A 172 4.89 2.09 -5.32
N LYS A 173 6.03 2.50 -4.78
CA LYS A 173 6.37 3.91 -4.61
C LYS A 173 6.35 4.66 -5.96
N VAL A 174 6.92 4.07 -7.02
CA VAL A 174 6.92 4.68 -8.37
C VAL A 174 5.49 4.78 -8.90
N VAL A 175 4.71 3.70 -8.76
CA VAL A 175 3.29 3.66 -9.19
C VAL A 175 2.47 4.72 -8.46
N SER A 176 2.58 4.81 -7.12
CA SER A 176 1.85 5.79 -6.32
C SER A 176 2.15 7.23 -6.71
N ILE A 177 3.42 7.55 -7.02
CA ILE A 177 3.80 8.87 -7.52
C ILE A 177 3.17 9.15 -8.88
N TYR A 178 3.19 8.17 -9.79
CA TYR A 178 2.61 8.32 -11.11
C TYR A 178 1.10 8.55 -11.03
N VAL A 179 0.39 7.73 -10.26
CA VAL A 179 -1.05 7.86 -10.02
C VAL A 179 -1.38 9.23 -9.42
N PHE A 180 -0.61 9.68 -8.44
CA PHE A 180 -0.81 11.00 -7.86
C PHE A 180 -0.61 12.12 -8.91
N LYS A 181 0.42 12.04 -9.74
CA LYS A 181 0.68 13.03 -10.81
C LYS A 181 -0.43 13.07 -11.86
N VAL A 182 -1.03 11.92 -12.18
CA VAL A 182 -2.17 11.83 -13.11
C VAL A 182 -3.44 12.42 -12.48
N LEU A 183 -3.65 12.23 -11.18
CA LEU A 183 -4.84 12.71 -10.48
C LEU A 183 -4.76 14.17 -10.03
N HIS A 184 -3.56 14.70 -9.80
CA HIS A 184 -3.33 16.10 -9.44
C HIS A 184 -4.01 17.12 -10.38
N PRO A 185 -3.86 17.05 -11.72
CA PRO A 185 -4.55 17.97 -12.62
C PRO A 185 -6.07 17.77 -12.61
N PHE A 186 -6.58 16.58 -12.30
CA PHE A 186 -8.01 16.32 -12.17
C PHE A 186 -8.60 16.98 -10.92
N PHE A 187 -7.81 17.06 -9.84
CA PHE A 187 -8.19 17.70 -8.58
C PHE A 187 -8.10 19.24 -8.59
N LEU A 188 -7.19 19.81 -9.39
CA LEU A 188 -7.03 21.28 -9.49
C LEU A 188 -7.96 21.96 -10.50
N ARG A 189 -8.62 21.20 -11.39
CA ARG A 189 -9.47 21.75 -12.46
C ARG A 189 -10.92 22.03 -12.04
N ARG A 190 -11.24 22.01 -10.74
CA ARG A 190 -12.55 22.40 -10.18
C ARG A 190 -12.41 23.33 -8.99
#